data_AF-A0A218QIH8-F1
#
_entry.id   AF-A0A218QIH8-F1
#
_cell.length_a   1.000
_cell.length_b   1.000
_cell.length_c   1.000
_cell.angle_alpha   90.00
_cell.angle_beta   90.00
_cell.angle_gamma   90.00
#
_symmetry.space_group_name_H-M   'P 1'
#
loop_
_entity.id
_entity.type
_entity.pdbx_description
1 polymer ?
#
loop_
_entity_poly.entity_id
_entity_poly.type
_entity_poly.pdbx_seq_one_letter_code
_entity_poly.pdbx_strand_id
1 'polypeptide(L)' 'MDRGQSLTAADVINDWDETELANIFFTYGEERLSRRIARRIVEKRPF' A
#
# COMPACT_ATOMS: atom_id res chain seq x y z
N MET A 1 -12.06 -4.99 -13.21
CA MET A 1 -11.68 -3.77 -12.46
C MET A 1 -12.74 -2.72 -12.77
N ASP A 2 -13.41 -2.21 -11.74
CA ASP A 2 -14.42 -1.15 -11.86
C ASP A 2 -13.75 0.21 -11.58
N ARG A 3 -13.82 1.13 -12.53
CA ARG A 3 -13.24 2.48 -12.42
C ARG A 3 -14.17 3.45 -11.68
N GLY A 4 -15.39 3.05 -11.34
CA GLY A 4 -16.34 3.83 -10.56
C GLY A 4 -16.14 3.75 -9.04
N GLN A 5 -15.18 2.96 -8.57
CA GLN A 5 -14.86 2.88 -7.14
C GLN A 5 -14.19 4.18 -6.67
N SER A 6 -14.65 4.69 -5.53
CA SER A 6 -14.11 5.91 -4.91
C SER A 6 -12.73 5.74 -4.30
N LEU A 7 -12.38 4.50 -3.90
CA LEU A 7 -11.06 4.17 -3.36
C LEU A 7 -10.11 3.80 -4.49
N THR A 8 -9.04 4.57 -4.66
CA THR A 8 -8.01 4.30 -5.66
C THR A 8 -6.75 3.73 -5.03
N ALA A 9 -5.90 3.11 -5.86
CA ALA A 9 -4.57 2.69 -5.41
C ALA A 9 -3.72 3.88 -4.95
N ALA A 10 -3.92 5.07 -5.52
CA ALA A 10 -3.20 6.27 -5.09
C ALA A 10 -3.60 6.65 -3.65
N ASP A 11 -4.88 6.61 -3.33
CA ASP A 11 -5.38 6.89 -1.97
C ASP A 11 -4.81 5.87 -0.97
N VAL A 12 -4.85 4.58 -1.30
CA VAL A 12 -4.26 3.53 -0.45
C VAL A 12 -2.76 3.76 -0.23
N ILE A 13 -2.00 4.01 -1.29
CA ILE A 13 -0.55 4.14 -1.23
C ILE A 13 -0.11 5.42 -0.51
N ASN A 14 -0.88 6.50 -0.58
CA ASN A 14 -0.53 7.79 0.02
C ASN A 14 -1.09 7.98 1.44
N ASP A 15 -2.24 7.40 1.76
CA ASP A 15 -2.96 7.73 3.00
C ASP A 15 -2.88 6.66 4.09
N TRP A 16 -2.78 5.38 3.71
CA TRP A 16 -2.79 4.28 4.70
C TRP A 16 -1.49 4.21 5.49
N ASP A 17 -1.46 3.56 6.64
CA ASP A 17 -0.21 3.46 7.39
C ASP A 17 0.74 2.36 6.84
N GLU A 18 2.00 2.37 7.27
CA GLU A 18 3.00 1.37 6.84
C GLU A 18 2.57 -0.07 7.17
N THR A 19 1.88 -0.27 8.29
CA THR A 19 1.48 -1.59 8.78
C THR A 19 0.34 -2.15 7.94
N GLU A 20 -0.66 -1.32 7.62
CA GLU A 20 -1.76 -1.65 6.74
C GLU A 20 -1.27 -2.04 5.35
N LEU A 21 -0.35 -1.25 4.78
CA LEU A 21 0.28 -1.57 3.51
C LEU A 21 1.06 -2.89 3.56
N ALA A 22 1.86 -3.10 4.60
CA ALA A 22 2.60 -4.34 4.78
C ALA A 22 1.67 -5.55 4.92
N ASN A 23 0.54 -5.39 5.62
CA ASN A 23 -0.45 -6.46 5.79
C ASN A 23 -1.12 -6.81 4.46
N ILE A 24 -1.47 -5.83 3.62
CA ILE A 24 -2.02 -6.08 2.29
C ILE A 24 -1.01 -6.80 1.41
N PHE A 25 0.23 -6.31 1.33
CA PHE A 25 1.25 -6.93 0.50
C PHE A 25 1.58 -8.35 0.95
N PHE A 26 1.54 -8.62 2.25
CA PHE A 26 1.73 -9.97 2.78
C PHE A 26 0.52 -10.88 2.47
N THR A 27 -0.69 -10.43 2.80
CA THR A 27 -1.90 -11.26 2.76
C THR A 27 -2.33 -11.55 1.33
N TYR A 28 -2.30 -10.55 0.46
CA TYR A 28 -2.81 -10.65 -0.91
C TYR A 28 -1.70 -10.75 -1.96
N GLY A 29 -0.50 -10.27 -1.65
CA GLY A 29 0.66 -10.36 -2.54
C GLY A 29 1.57 -11.55 -2.27
N GLU A 30 1.35 -12.29 -1.18
CA GLU A 30 2.23 -13.36 -0.69
C GLU A 30 3.71 -12.92 -0.58
N GLU A 31 3.93 -11.61 -0.38
CA GLU A 31 5.25 -10.98 -0.49
C GLU A 31 5.96 -10.98 0.86
N ARG A 32 7.06 -11.75 0.95
CA ARG A 32 7.85 -11.92 2.18
C ARG A 32 8.57 -10.63 2.60
N LEU A 33 8.82 -9.72 1.66
CA LEU A 33 9.44 -8.43 1.90
C LEU A 33 8.41 -7.30 2.10
N SER A 34 7.15 -7.63 2.37
CA SER A 34 6.03 -6.69 2.52
C SER A 34 6.37 -5.47 3.38
N ARG A 35 6.95 -5.68 4.57
CA ARG A 35 7.39 -4.61 5.48
C ARG A 35 8.42 -3.68 4.84
N ARG A 36 9.40 -4.24 4.12
CA ARG A 36 10.45 -3.45 3.46
C ARG A 36 9.88 -2.63 2.30
N ILE A 37 8.89 -3.17 1.60
CA ILE A 37 8.20 -2.48 0.50
C ILE A 37 7.34 -1.34 1.05
N ALA A 38 6.50 -1.62 2.05
CA ALA A 38 5.66 -0.62 2.70
C ALA A 38 6.47 0.55 3.26
N ARG A 39 7.57 0.26 3.97
CA ARG A 39 8.49 1.30 4.47
C ARG A 39 8.99 2.21 3.36
N ARG A 40 9.46 1.64 2.25
CA ARG A 40 9.98 2.41 1.11
C ARG A 40 8.91 3.24 0.41
N ILE A 41 7.67 2.77 0.42
CA ILE A 41 6.54 3.51 -0.13
C ILE A 41 6.27 4.73 0.74
N VAL A 42 6.14 4.55 2.05
CA VAL A 42 5.92 5.64 3.01
C VAL A 42 7.05 6.67 2.96
N GLU A 43 8.31 6.21 2.92
CA GLU A 43 9.50 7.07 2.78
C GLU A 43 9.51 7.93 1.49
N LYS A 44 8.76 7.53 0.46
CA LYS A 44 8.74 8.18 -0.86
C LYS A 44 7.42 8.89 -1.17
N ARG A 45 6.51 9.01 -0.21
CA ARG A 45 5.24 9.72 -0.44
C ARG A 45 5.50 11.17 -0.87
N PRO A 46 4.76 11.67 -1.87
CA PRO A 46 4.74 13.10 -2.13
C PRO A 46 4.16 13.81 -0.90
N PHE A 47 4.90 14.79 -0.37
CA PHE A 47 4.46 15.63 0.75
C PHE A 47 3.31 16.54 0.34
#